data_AF-A0A4Q3TNE6-F1
#
_entry.id   AF-A0A4Q3TNE6-F1
#
_cell.length_a   1.000
_cell.length_b   1.000
_cell.length_c   1.000
_cell.angle_alpha   90.00
_cell.angle_beta   90.00
_cell.angle_gamma   90.00
#
_symmetry.space_group_name_H-M   'P 1'
#
loop_
_entity.id
_entity.type
_entity.pdbx_description
1 polymer ?
#
loop_
_entity_poly.entity_id
_entity_poly.type
_entity_poly.pdbx_seq_one_letter_code
_entity_poly.pdbx_strand_id
1 'polypeptide(L)'
;QAPPSGARVTVPWRDAILRMHEVVAAIVPHLDDSSFQRFSRDFKPVFVDAYGAVPHESVERMLALHRAGKLDVLALGDDYTVDTRSPEGGAWLIQGDQRRHYPVFIEATGQRPLGAVQFPLLSLLEQGIVRDEPSSDLDGTSRGIAIDDLFRPVADGLPTDRLFCLSLPFIMGRHPFVQGITSSHEMGEIVGNRLASVLESRACSVDTLQAVA
;
A
#
# COMPACT_ATOMS: atom_id res chain seq x y z
N GLN A 1 43.37 -11.30 -8.32
CA GLN A 1 42.28 -11.64 -9.25
C GLN A 1 40.99 -11.17 -8.60
N ALA A 2 40.29 -10.21 -9.21
CA ALA A 2 38.94 -9.85 -8.76
C ALA A 2 38.02 -11.06 -9.00
N PRO A 3 37.10 -11.38 -8.07
CA PRO A 3 36.18 -12.48 -8.28
C PRO A 3 35.27 -12.17 -9.48
N PRO A 4 34.85 -13.19 -10.26
CA PRO A 4 33.98 -12.99 -11.40
C PRO A 4 32.67 -12.33 -10.96
N SER A 5 32.36 -11.17 -11.55
CA SER A 5 31.08 -10.48 -11.43
C SER A 5 29.98 -11.38 -12.01
N GLY A 6 29.11 -11.92 -11.16
CA GLY A 6 27.93 -12.69 -11.59
C GLY A 6 27.64 -13.99 -10.85
N ALA A 7 28.29 -14.27 -9.72
CA ALA A 7 27.88 -15.40 -8.89
C ALA A 7 26.45 -15.18 -8.36
N ARG A 8 25.49 -15.95 -8.88
CA ARG A 8 24.09 -16.04 -8.41
C ARG A 8 24.07 -16.74 -7.04
N VAL A 9 24.60 -16.07 -6.03
CA VAL A 9 24.60 -16.59 -4.65
C VAL A 9 23.30 -16.15 -4.00
N THR A 10 22.40 -17.10 -3.78
CA THR A 10 21.22 -16.87 -2.94
C THR A 10 21.70 -16.55 -1.52
N VAL A 11 21.28 -15.41 -0.99
CA VAL A 11 21.54 -15.04 0.41
C VAL A 11 20.48 -15.73 1.26
N PRO A 12 20.79 -16.83 1.99
CA PRO A 12 19.75 -17.74 2.51
C PRO A 12 18.78 -17.08 3.49
N TRP A 13 19.28 -16.16 4.33
CA TRP A 13 18.44 -15.44 5.28
C TRP A 13 17.49 -14.45 4.60
N ARG A 14 17.88 -13.83 3.47
CA ARG A 14 16.99 -12.96 2.69
C ARG A 14 15.87 -13.76 2.03
N ASP A 15 16.21 -14.90 1.43
CA ASP A 15 15.23 -15.82 0.87
C ASP A 15 14.26 -16.34 1.93
N ALA A 16 14.77 -16.66 3.13
CA ALA A 16 13.93 -17.08 4.25
C ALA A 16 12.97 -15.97 4.73
N ILE A 17 13.43 -14.71 4.88
CA ILE A 17 12.58 -13.58 5.23
C ILE A 17 11.53 -13.33 4.15
N LEU A 18 11.94 -13.38 2.88
CA LEU A 18 11.01 -13.26 1.76
C LEU A 18 9.96 -14.36 1.83
N ARG A 19 10.30 -15.65 1.93
CA ARG A 19 9.27 -16.70 2.05
C ARG A 19 8.37 -16.55 3.27
N MET A 20 8.93 -16.11 4.39
CA MET A 20 8.18 -15.91 5.64
C MET A 20 7.08 -14.86 5.50
N HIS A 21 7.21 -13.88 4.60
CA HIS A 21 6.20 -12.84 4.41
C HIS A 21 4.83 -13.44 4.04
N GLU A 22 4.78 -14.55 3.30
CA GLU A 22 3.53 -15.21 2.87
C GLU A 22 2.74 -15.74 4.08
N VAL A 23 3.44 -16.43 4.99
CA VAL A 23 2.84 -16.97 6.21
C VAL A 23 2.38 -15.84 7.13
N VAL A 24 3.19 -14.79 7.27
CA VAL A 24 2.85 -13.65 8.12
C VAL A 24 1.69 -12.86 7.51
N ALA A 25 1.63 -12.69 6.19
CA ALA A 25 0.54 -12.04 5.48
C ALA A 25 -0.82 -12.69 5.77
N ALA A 26 -0.86 -14.02 5.86
CA ALA A 26 -2.08 -14.76 6.18
C ALA A 26 -2.53 -14.58 7.65
N ILE A 27 -1.61 -14.27 8.56
CA ILE A 27 -1.91 -14.16 10.00
C ILE A 27 -2.31 -12.73 10.38
N VAL A 28 -1.69 -11.71 9.79
CA VAL A 28 -1.85 -10.29 10.17
C VAL A 28 -3.32 -9.83 10.26
N PRO A 29 -4.22 -10.16 9.31
CA PRO A 29 -5.63 -9.74 9.36
C PRO A 29 -6.39 -10.27 10.59
N HIS A 30 -5.87 -11.31 11.25
CA HIS A 30 -6.50 -11.97 12.40
C HIS A 30 -5.82 -11.61 13.73
N LEU A 31 -4.82 -10.72 13.72
CA LEU A 31 -4.18 -10.23 14.94
C LEU A 31 -5.10 -9.26 15.70
N ASP A 32 -5.19 -9.48 17.01
CA ASP A 32 -5.71 -8.48 17.94
C ASP A 32 -4.88 -7.18 17.91
N ASP A 33 -5.40 -6.12 18.53
CA ASP A 33 -4.76 -4.80 18.55
C ASP A 33 -3.34 -4.82 19.11
N SER A 34 -3.13 -5.44 20.26
CA SER A 34 -1.81 -5.50 20.88
C SER A 34 -0.78 -6.23 20.01
N SER A 35 -1.20 -7.32 19.35
CA SER A 35 -0.32 -8.11 18.48
C SER A 35 -0.06 -7.42 17.15
N PHE A 36 -1.08 -6.77 16.57
CA PHE A 36 -0.92 -5.97 15.37
C PHE A 36 0.01 -4.78 15.57
N GLN A 37 -0.08 -4.11 16.72
CA GLN A 37 0.82 -3.01 17.09
C GLN A 37 2.28 -3.49 17.20
N ARG A 38 2.52 -4.59 17.93
CA ARG A 38 3.87 -5.19 18.03
C ARG A 38 4.39 -5.60 16.66
N PHE A 39 3.54 -6.20 15.82
CA PHE A 39 3.90 -6.52 14.44
C PHE A 39 4.29 -5.25 13.66
N SER A 40 3.45 -4.22 13.67
CA SER A 40 3.65 -3.00 12.88
C SER A 40 4.89 -2.23 13.29
N ARG A 41 5.19 -2.17 14.59
CA ARG A 41 6.36 -1.46 15.13
C ARG A 41 7.66 -2.23 14.91
N ASP A 42 7.69 -3.51 15.25
CA ASP A 42 8.95 -4.23 15.42
C ASP A 42 9.24 -5.21 14.26
N PHE A 43 8.21 -5.85 13.69
CA PHE A 43 8.41 -6.95 12.74
C PHE A 43 8.18 -6.55 11.29
N LYS A 44 7.17 -5.71 11.01
CA LYS A 44 6.88 -5.17 9.68
C LYS A 44 8.09 -4.51 9.02
N PRO A 45 8.91 -3.68 9.71
CA PRO A 45 10.08 -3.05 9.08
C PRO A 45 11.10 -4.04 8.51
N VAL A 46 11.25 -5.22 9.12
CA VAL A 46 12.16 -6.27 8.63
C VAL A 46 11.75 -6.76 7.24
N PHE A 47 10.45 -6.88 6.98
CA PHE A 47 9.94 -7.26 5.66
C PHE A 47 10.02 -6.11 4.66
N VAL A 48 9.66 -4.89 5.08
CA VAL A 48 9.69 -3.71 4.18
C VAL A 48 11.10 -3.47 3.63
N ASP A 49 12.13 -3.62 4.46
CA ASP A 49 13.52 -3.48 4.03
C ASP A 49 13.94 -4.57 3.01
N ALA A 50 13.45 -5.80 3.19
CA ALA A 50 13.73 -6.91 2.27
C ALA A 50 12.89 -6.87 0.98
N TYR A 51 11.64 -6.38 1.04
CA TYR A 51 10.65 -6.38 -0.05
C TYR A 51 10.73 -5.11 -0.91
N GLY A 52 11.12 -3.98 -0.32
CA GLY A 52 11.35 -2.71 -1.05
C GLY A 52 12.64 -2.69 -1.88
N ALA A 53 13.35 -3.82 -1.96
CA ALA A 53 14.60 -3.92 -2.68
C ALA A 53 14.40 -3.68 -4.19
N VAL A 54 15.02 -2.61 -4.67
CA VAL A 54 15.14 -2.32 -6.10
C VAL A 54 15.83 -3.50 -6.79
N PRO A 55 15.32 -4.01 -7.93
CA PRO A 55 15.97 -5.09 -8.67
C PRO A 55 17.45 -4.80 -8.92
N HIS A 56 18.32 -5.80 -8.77
CA HIS A 56 19.78 -5.61 -8.89
C HIS A 56 20.19 -4.89 -10.19
N GLU A 57 19.57 -5.25 -11.33
CA GLU A 57 19.86 -4.57 -12.59
C GLU A 57 19.49 -3.07 -12.57
N SER A 58 18.42 -2.70 -11.88
CA SER A 58 18.03 -1.30 -11.71
C SER A 58 19.05 -0.56 -10.85
N VAL A 59 19.58 -1.18 -9.79
CA VAL A 59 20.67 -0.62 -8.99
C VAL A 59 21.94 -0.43 -9.83
N GLU A 60 22.32 -1.42 -10.63
CA GLU A 60 23.48 -1.34 -11.53
C GLU A 60 23.33 -0.18 -12.53
N ARG A 61 22.14 0.00 -13.11
CA ARG A 61 21.84 1.13 -14.01
C ARG A 61 21.95 2.48 -13.30
N MET A 62 21.40 2.62 -12.09
CA MET A 62 21.54 3.85 -11.30
C MET A 62 23.01 4.17 -11.00
N LEU A 63 23.80 3.17 -10.58
CA LEU A 63 25.23 3.34 -10.30
C LEU A 63 26.02 3.72 -11.57
N ALA A 64 25.69 3.13 -12.72
CA ALA A 64 26.32 3.49 -14.00
C ALA A 64 26.00 4.93 -14.40
N LEU A 65 24.75 5.37 -14.28
CA LEU A 65 24.33 6.75 -14.55
C LEU A 65 25.04 7.75 -13.62
N HIS A 66 25.16 7.40 -12.34
CA HIS A 66 25.87 8.23 -11.36
C HIS A 66 27.36 8.35 -11.70
N ARG A 67 28.05 7.24 -12.00
CA ARG A 67 29.46 7.25 -12.43
C ARG A 67 29.69 8.03 -13.72
N ALA A 68 28.70 8.07 -14.62
CA ALA A 68 28.75 8.85 -15.84
C ALA A 68 28.40 10.35 -15.66
N GLY A 69 28.13 10.80 -14.43
CA GLY A 69 27.73 12.18 -14.13
C GLY A 69 26.36 12.57 -14.68
N LYS A 70 25.45 11.59 -14.87
CA LYS A 70 24.08 11.80 -15.38
C LYS A 70 23.01 11.72 -14.31
N LEU A 71 23.36 11.27 -13.11
CA LEU A 71 22.47 11.13 -11.96
C LEU A 71 23.21 11.59 -10.71
N ASP A 72 22.63 12.54 -9.97
CA ASP A 72 23.07 12.87 -8.62
C ASP A 72 22.17 12.20 -7.60
N VAL A 73 22.77 11.50 -6.63
CA VAL A 73 22.03 10.87 -5.53
C VAL A 73 22.25 11.71 -4.29
N LEU A 74 21.16 12.24 -3.74
CA LEU A 74 21.17 13.06 -2.54
C LEU A 74 20.51 12.29 -1.39
N ALA A 75 21.27 11.99 -0.34
CA ALA A 75 20.73 11.46 0.90
C ALA A 75 20.11 12.63 1.71
N LEU A 76 18.81 12.60 1.92
CA LEU A 76 18.07 13.69 2.58
C LEU A 76 18.09 13.59 4.12
N GLY A 77 18.27 12.39 4.67
CA GLY A 77 18.06 12.16 6.10
C GLY A 77 16.60 12.39 6.49
N ASP A 78 16.37 12.69 7.77
CA ASP A 78 15.02 12.85 8.32
C ASP A 78 14.54 14.31 8.33
N ASP A 79 15.48 15.27 8.30
CA ASP A 79 15.20 16.70 8.44
C ASP A 79 15.12 17.42 7.07
N TYR A 80 14.09 17.10 6.30
CA TYR A 80 13.83 17.79 5.03
C TYR A 80 12.34 18.06 4.81
N THR A 81 12.05 19.01 3.92
CA THR A 81 10.70 19.27 3.45
C THR A 81 10.70 19.47 1.95
N VAL A 82 9.69 18.91 1.28
CA VAL A 82 9.45 19.12 -0.15
C VAL A 82 8.17 19.95 -0.31
N ASP A 83 8.29 21.13 -0.89
CA ASP A 83 7.16 21.97 -1.23
C ASP A 83 6.87 21.90 -2.73
N THR A 84 5.79 21.21 -3.07
CA THR A 84 5.32 21.04 -4.46
C THR A 84 4.34 22.14 -4.89
N ARG A 85 3.97 23.08 -4.01
CA ARG A 85 2.97 24.13 -4.26
C ARG A 85 3.62 25.43 -4.72
N SER A 86 4.55 25.33 -5.67
CA SER A 86 5.23 26.50 -6.22
C SER A 86 4.43 27.09 -7.40
N PRO A 87 4.21 28.42 -7.45
CA PRO A 87 3.62 29.08 -8.61
C PRO A 87 4.41 28.87 -9.91
N GLU A 88 5.72 28.63 -9.78
CA GLU A 88 6.65 28.43 -10.89
C GLU A 88 6.62 26.98 -11.43
N GLY A 89 5.86 26.09 -10.78
CA GLY A 89 5.87 24.66 -11.05
C GLY A 89 7.06 23.92 -10.42
N GLY A 90 7.05 22.59 -10.49
CA GLY A 90 8.10 21.74 -9.90
C GLY A 90 8.00 21.63 -8.38
N ALA A 91 9.14 21.48 -7.70
CA ALA A 91 9.21 21.38 -6.26
C ALA A 91 10.45 22.06 -5.67
N TRP A 92 10.30 22.58 -4.45
CA TRP A 92 11.40 23.09 -3.64
C TRP A 92 11.78 22.06 -2.58
N LEU A 93 13.04 21.64 -2.59
CA LEU A 93 13.65 20.90 -1.49
C LEU A 93 14.23 21.89 -0.48
N ILE A 94 13.83 21.75 0.78
CA ILE A 94 14.28 22.56 1.92
C ILE A 94 14.97 21.61 2.90
N GLN A 95 16.24 21.87 3.22
CA GLN A 95 17.04 21.08 4.17
C GLN A 95 17.91 22.04 4.99
N GLY A 96 17.52 22.28 6.25
CA GLY A 96 18.06 23.37 7.06
C GLY A 96 17.91 24.72 6.34
N ASP A 97 19.02 25.46 6.18
CA ASP A 97 19.04 26.74 5.46
C ASP A 97 19.18 26.59 3.93
N GLN A 98 19.36 25.37 3.42
CA GLN A 98 19.51 25.14 1.99
C GLN A 98 18.14 24.99 1.32
N ARG A 99 17.93 25.74 0.23
CA ARG A 99 16.77 25.62 -0.65
C ARG A 99 17.21 25.34 -2.07
N ARG A 100 16.66 24.28 -2.68
CA ARG A 100 16.95 23.88 -4.07
C ARG A 100 15.64 23.70 -4.84
N HIS A 101 15.50 24.36 -5.98
CA HIS A 101 14.36 24.18 -6.86
C HIS A 101 14.64 23.11 -7.90
N TYR A 102 13.64 22.27 -8.14
CA TYR A 102 13.62 21.29 -9.21
C TYR A 102 12.42 21.57 -10.11
N PRO A 103 12.61 21.85 -11.41
CA PRO A 103 11.50 22.22 -12.31
C PRO A 103 10.54 21.05 -12.59
N VAL A 104 10.99 19.82 -12.36
CA VAL A 104 10.19 18.60 -12.46
C VAL A 104 10.35 17.81 -11.18
N PHE A 105 9.24 17.36 -10.62
CA PHE A 105 9.20 16.53 -9.42
C PHE A 105 8.40 15.26 -9.69
N ILE A 106 8.95 14.12 -9.29
CA ILE A 106 8.30 12.82 -9.37
C ILE A 106 8.29 12.24 -7.97
N GLU A 107 7.11 12.09 -7.38
CA GLU A 107 6.96 11.41 -6.10
C GLU A 107 6.94 9.89 -6.32
N ALA A 108 8.03 9.22 -5.94
CA ALA A 108 8.19 7.78 -6.06
C ALA A 108 8.26 7.08 -4.68
N THR A 109 7.62 7.65 -3.66
CA THR A 109 7.57 7.14 -2.28
C THR A 109 6.52 6.04 -2.07
N GLY A 110 5.75 5.73 -3.11
CA GLY A 110 4.67 4.73 -3.06
C GLY A 110 3.38 5.29 -2.46
N GLN A 111 2.42 4.40 -2.25
CA GLN A 111 1.11 4.74 -1.69
C GLN A 111 1.16 4.67 -0.16
N ARG A 112 0.60 5.66 0.51
CA ARG A 112 0.45 5.67 1.98
C ARG A 112 -0.88 5.03 2.38
N PRO A 113 -0.95 4.34 3.53
CA PRO A 113 -2.23 3.96 4.12
C PRO A 113 -3.10 5.20 4.36
N LEU A 114 -4.39 5.07 4.09
CA LEU A 114 -5.40 6.11 4.26
C LEU A 114 -6.52 5.60 5.17
N GLY A 115 -7.01 6.48 6.05
CA GLY A 115 -8.20 6.23 6.86
C GLY A 115 -9.49 6.57 6.11
N ALA A 116 -10.63 6.23 6.73
CA ALA A 116 -11.95 6.43 6.16
C ALA A 116 -12.25 7.90 5.82
N VAL A 117 -11.77 8.86 6.63
CA VAL A 117 -11.98 10.30 6.35
C VAL A 117 -11.41 10.76 5.00
N GLN A 118 -10.45 10.01 4.44
CA GLN A 118 -9.84 10.30 3.15
C GLN A 118 -10.53 9.56 2.00
N PHE A 119 -11.60 8.81 2.27
CA PHE A 119 -12.35 8.08 1.26
C PHE A 119 -13.11 9.06 0.35
N PRO A 120 -13.04 8.90 -0.99
CA PRO A 120 -13.51 9.92 -1.92
C PRO A 120 -15.04 9.98 -2.08
N LEU A 121 -15.79 9.05 -1.47
CA LEU A 121 -17.25 8.97 -1.59
C LEU A 121 -17.92 9.34 -0.26
N LEU A 122 -18.20 10.64 -0.09
CA LEU A 122 -18.72 11.20 1.16
C LEU A 122 -20.01 10.53 1.64
N SER A 123 -20.95 10.21 0.73
CA SER A 123 -22.21 9.56 1.10
C SER A 123 -22.01 8.18 1.74
N LEU A 124 -20.95 7.44 1.37
CA LEU A 124 -20.63 6.16 2.01
C LEU A 124 -20.08 6.34 3.43
N LEU A 125 -19.42 7.47 3.70
CA LEU A 125 -18.98 7.84 5.06
C LEU A 125 -20.18 8.25 5.93
N GLU A 126 -21.05 9.12 5.40
CA GLU A 126 -22.23 9.62 6.10
C GLU A 126 -23.22 8.50 6.45
N GLN A 127 -23.34 7.49 5.58
CA GLN A 127 -24.17 6.30 5.80
C GLN A 127 -23.52 5.28 6.75
N GLY A 128 -22.27 5.49 7.17
CA GLY A 128 -21.52 4.54 8.00
C GLY A 128 -21.12 3.26 7.28
N ILE A 129 -21.19 3.23 5.94
CA ILE A 129 -20.79 2.08 5.12
C ILE A 129 -19.27 1.96 5.09
N VAL A 130 -18.58 3.08 4.90
CA VAL A 130 -17.11 3.16 5.00
C VAL A 130 -16.78 3.81 6.33
N ARG A 131 -15.97 3.11 7.13
CA ARG A 131 -15.49 3.56 8.45
C ARG A 131 -14.10 3.00 8.68
N ASP A 132 -13.34 3.63 9.56
CA ASP A 132 -12.05 3.10 9.96
C ASP A 132 -12.25 1.73 10.62
N GLU A 133 -11.31 0.82 10.39
CA GLU A 133 -11.22 -0.41 11.17
C GLU A 133 -10.98 0.00 12.63
N PRO A 134 -11.81 -0.48 13.58
CA PRO A 134 -11.67 -0.11 14.98
C PRO A 134 -10.28 -0.49 15.46
N SER A 135 -9.56 0.51 15.99
CA SER A 135 -8.29 0.32 16.66
C SER A 135 -8.35 1.02 18.01
N SER A 136 -7.71 0.43 19.02
CA SER A 136 -7.53 1.05 20.33
C SER A 136 -6.40 2.11 20.36
N ASP A 137 -5.98 2.61 19.19
CA ASP A 137 -4.74 3.35 19.01
C ASP A 137 -4.85 4.85 19.35
N LEU A 138 -3.84 5.35 20.08
CA LEU A 138 -3.53 6.78 20.27
C LEU A 138 -2.39 7.28 19.34
N ASP A 139 -1.67 6.37 18.67
CA ASP A 139 -0.43 6.64 17.90
C ASP A 139 -0.65 6.75 16.37
N GLY A 140 -1.90 6.70 15.89
CA GLY A 140 -2.24 7.08 14.51
C GLY A 140 -1.94 6.05 13.40
N THR A 141 -1.54 4.81 13.73
CA THR A 141 -1.43 3.71 12.76
C THR A 141 -2.80 3.21 12.32
N SER A 142 -3.38 3.83 11.28
CA SER A 142 -4.64 3.36 10.70
C SER A 142 -4.51 1.95 10.12
N ARG A 143 -5.39 1.04 10.57
CA ARG A 143 -5.62 -0.27 9.94
C ARG A 143 -6.34 -0.16 8.58
N GLY A 144 -6.62 1.06 8.13
CA GLY A 144 -7.42 1.34 6.95
C GLY A 144 -8.90 1.32 7.28
N ILE A 145 -9.72 1.00 6.29
CA ILE A 145 -11.18 0.90 6.47
C ILE A 145 -11.58 -0.51 6.91
N ALA A 146 -12.73 -0.62 7.59
CA ALA A 146 -13.27 -1.90 8.01
C ALA A 146 -13.78 -2.72 6.83
N ILE A 147 -13.07 -3.80 6.49
CA ILE A 147 -13.44 -4.74 5.42
C ILE A 147 -13.34 -6.20 5.88
N ASP A 148 -14.17 -7.05 5.28
CA ASP A 148 -14.08 -8.49 5.46
C ASP A 148 -13.08 -9.15 4.49
N ASP A 149 -12.92 -10.47 4.62
CA ASP A 149 -11.96 -11.25 3.80
C ASP A 149 -12.40 -11.39 2.33
N LEU A 150 -13.59 -10.90 1.97
CA LEU A 150 -14.06 -10.75 0.59
C LEU A 150 -13.90 -9.31 0.09
N PHE A 151 -13.17 -8.47 0.82
CA PHE A 151 -12.92 -7.06 0.52
C PHE A 151 -14.19 -6.20 0.50
N ARG A 152 -15.22 -6.55 1.29
CA ARG A 152 -16.46 -5.77 1.39
C ARG A 152 -16.43 -4.90 2.64
N PRO A 153 -16.92 -3.66 2.58
CA PRO A 153 -17.07 -2.85 3.79
C PRO A 153 -17.97 -3.53 4.82
N VAL A 154 -17.52 -3.58 6.08
CA VAL A 154 -18.29 -4.19 7.18
C VAL A 154 -19.29 -3.17 7.71
N ALA A 155 -20.51 -3.21 7.18
CA ALA A 155 -21.61 -2.32 7.57
C ALA A 155 -22.97 -3.04 7.53
N ASP A 156 -23.89 -2.60 8.40
CA ASP A 156 -25.24 -3.17 8.48
C ASP A 156 -26.08 -2.76 7.26
N GLY A 157 -26.94 -3.67 6.80
CA GLY A 157 -27.90 -3.39 5.72
C GLY A 157 -27.31 -3.32 4.30
N LEU A 158 -25.99 -3.47 4.14
CA LEU A 158 -25.35 -3.52 2.83
C LEU A 158 -25.53 -4.92 2.21
N PRO A 159 -26.10 -5.04 0.99
CA PRO A 159 -26.17 -6.32 0.31
C PRO A 159 -24.76 -6.88 0.05
N THR A 160 -24.62 -8.19 0.26
CA THR A 160 -23.33 -8.92 0.27
C THR A 160 -22.56 -8.95 -1.06
N ASP A 161 -23.07 -8.28 -2.09
CA ASP A 161 -22.66 -8.38 -3.49
C ASP A 161 -22.61 -7.04 -4.23
N ARG A 162 -22.76 -5.90 -3.54
CA ARG A 162 -22.87 -4.58 -4.20
C ARG A 162 -21.62 -3.71 -4.14
N LEU A 163 -20.79 -3.88 -3.11
CA LEU A 163 -19.66 -2.99 -2.88
C LEU A 163 -18.44 -3.77 -2.40
N PHE A 164 -17.32 -3.52 -3.07
CA PHE A 164 -16.01 -4.11 -2.78
C PHE A 164 -14.96 -2.99 -2.81
N CYS A 165 -13.93 -3.08 -1.98
CA CYS A 165 -12.83 -2.12 -1.93
C CYS A 165 -11.49 -2.85 -2.09
N LEU A 166 -10.92 -2.78 -3.29
CA LEU A 166 -9.57 -3.30 -3.60
C LEU A 166 -8.51 -2.19 -3.62
N SER A 167 -8.86 -1.01 -3.10
CA SER A 167 -7.98 0.16 -3.15
C SER A 167 -6.89 0.03 -2.08
N LEU A 168 -5.65 -0.24 -2.52
CA LEU A 168 -4.49 -0.48 -1.65
C LEU A 168 -4.38 0.53 -0.49
N PRO A 169 -4.47 1.85 -0.71
CA PRO A 169 -4.33 2.82 0.38
C PRO A 169 -5.29 2.56 1.55
N PHE A 170 -6.50 2.08 1.29
CA PHE A 170 -7.52 1.84 2.31
C PHE A 170 -7.47 0.44 2.94
N ILE A 171 -6.72 -0.50 2.34
CA ILE A 171 -6.66 -1.90 2.82
C ILE A 171 -5.26 -2.31 3.30
N MET A 172 -4.23 -1.51 3.02
CA MET A 172 -2.82 -1.77 3.38
C MET A 172 -2.57 -1.83 4.89
N GLY A 173 -3.44 -1.25 5.71
CA GLY A 173 -3.34 -1.39 7.16
C GLY A 173 -3.64 -2.82 7.61
N ARG A 174 -4.76 -3.40 7.15
CA ARG A 174 -5.14 -4.80 7.39
C ARG A 174 -4.29 -5.81 6.60
N HIS A 175 -3.88 -5.45 5.38
CA HIS A 175 -3.11 -6.29 4.47
C HIS A 175 -1.77 -5.62 4.09
N PRO A 176 -0.75 -5.65 4.95
CA PRO A 176 0.49 -4.88 4.77
C PRO A 176 1.35 -5.30 3.58
N PHE A 177 1.11 -6.49 3.02
CA PHE A 177 1.88 -7.07 1.91
C PHE A 177 1.08 -7.20 0.61
N VAL A 178 -0.08 -6.54 0.52
CA VAL A 178 -1.01 -6.65 -0.61
C VAL A 178 -0.54 -5.88 -1.87
N GLN A 179 0.71 -5.42 -1.87
CA GLN A 179 1.30 -4.63 -2.94
C GLN A 179 1.96 -5.56 -3.96
N GLY A 180 1.41 -5.60 -5.17
CA GLY A 180 2.00 -6.33 -6.29
C GLY A 180 0.97 -6.88 -7.27
N ILE A 181 1.47 -7.40 -8.39
CA ILE A 181 0.63 -7.98 -9.44
C ILE A 181 -0.02 -9.28 -8.96
N THR A 182 0.72 -10.12 -8.20
CA THR A 182 0.18 -11.37 -7.65
C THR A 182 -0.98 -11.10 -6.69
N SER A 183 -0.80 -10.21 -5.71
CA SER A 183 -1.89 -9.83 -4.79
C SER A 183 -3.06 -9.18 -5.52
N SER A 184 -2.79 -8.38 -6.56
CA SER A 184 -3.85 -7.79 -7.40
C SER A 184 -4.65 -8.85 -8.14
N HIS A 185 -3.99 -9.91 -8.63
CA HIS A 185 -4.63 -11.05 -9.27
C HIS A 185 -5.50 -11.82 -8.26
N GLU A 186 -4.95 -12.19 -7.10
CA GLU A 186 -5.66 -12.93 -6.04
C GLU A 186 -6.91 -12.17 -5.55
N MET A 187 -6.76 -10.88 -5.24
CA MET A 187 -7.89 -10.02 -4.88
C MET A 187 -8.95 -9.96 -5.98
N GLY A 188 -8.49 -9.84 -7.24
CA GLY A 188 -9.35 -9.84 -8.41
C GLY A 188 -10.11 -11.17 -8.57
N GLU A 189 -9.48 -12.30 -8.32
CA GLU A 189 -10.13 -13.61 -8.33
C GLU A 189 -11.16 -13.76 -7.22
N ILE A 190 -10.85 -13.33 -5.99
CA ILE A 190 -11.78 -13.38 -4.85
C ILE A 190 -13.06 -12.59 -5.16
N VAL A 191 -12.92 -11.33 -5.58
CA VAL A 191 -14.07 -10.48 -5.91
C VAL A 191 -14.77 -10.96 -7.17
N GLY A 192 -14.02 -11.36 -8.21
CA GLY A 192 -14.55 -11.87 -9.47
C GLY A 192 -15.40 -13.12 -9.30
N ASN A 193 -14.92 -14.11 -8.54
CA ASN A 193 -15.67 -15.33 -8.22
C ASN A 193 -16.94 -15.02 -7.43
N ARG A 194 -16.87 -14.05 -6.50
CA ARG A 194 -18.06 -13.62 -5.74
C ARG A 194 -19.10 -12.98 -6.67
N LEU A 195 -18.68 -12.10 -7.57
CA LEU A 195 -19.57 -11.46 -8.55
C LEU A 195 -20.19 -12.49 -9.50
N ALA A 196 -19.42 -13.47 -9.98
CA ALA A 196 -19.93 -14.54 -10.83
C ALA A 196 -21.01 -15.38 -10.12
N SER A 197 -20.74 -15.82 -8.89
CA SER A 197 -21.70 -16.57 -8.07
C SER A 197 -23.01 -15.79 -7.85
N VAL A 198 -22.91 -14.47 -7.66
CA VAL A 198 -24.08 -13.60 -7.52
C VAL A 198 -24.89 -13.56 -8.81
N LEU A 199 -24.24 -13.40 -9.97
CA LEU A 199 -24.92 -13.37 -11.28
C LEU A 199 -25.63 -14.69 -11.58
N GLU A 200 -25.02 -15.82 -11.25
CA GLU A 200 -25.64 -17.15 -11.40
C GLU A 200 -26.84 -17.33 -10.47
N SER A 201 -26.78 -16.78 -9.25
CA SER A 201 -27.90 -16.81 -8.30
C SER A 201 -29.02 -15.80 -8.62
N ARG A 202 -28.68 -14.68 -9.27
CA ARG A 202 -29.61 -13.63 -9.71
C ARG A 202 -30.16 -13.93 -11.10
N ALA A 203 -31.02 -14.96 -11.18
CA ALA A 203 -32.02 -15.04 -12.25
C ALA A 203 -33.14 -13.98 -12.13
N CYS A 204 -33.03 -12.97 -11.23
CA CYS A 204 -34.05 -11.94 -11.03
C CYS A 204 -33.47 -10.53 -10.79
N SER A 205 -34.02 -9.58 -11.55
CA SER A 205 -33.97 -8.10 -11.50
C SER A 205 -32.83 -7.44 -10.71
N VAL A 206 -31.94 -6.76 -11.44
CA VAL A 206 -31.14 -5.66 -10.88
C VAL A 206 -32.12 -4.63 -10.31
N ASP A 207 -31.98 -4.30 -9.02
CA ASP A 207 -32.72 -3.20 -8.41
C ASP A 207 -32.46 -1.93 -9.20
N THR A 208 -33.44 -1.48 -9.98
CA THR A 208 -33.55 -0.09 -10.41
C THR A 208 -33.97 0.75 -9.21
N LEU A 209 -33.10 0.84 -8.20
CA LEU A 209 -33.20 1.96 -7.27
C LEU A 209 -32.84 3.20 -8.09
N GLN A 210 -33.84 4.05 -8.36
CA GLN A 210 -33.59 5.36 -8.94
C GLN A 210 -32.55 6.06 -8.07
N ALA A 211 -31.44 6.45 -8.69
CA ALA A 211 -30.45 7.30 -8.04
C ALA A 211 -31.19 8.53 -7.50
N VAL A 212 -31.18 8.70 -6.19
CA VAL A 212 -31.67 9.93 -5.56
C VAL A 212 -30.64 10.99 -5.93
N ALA A 213 -31.04 11.88 -6.84
CA ALA A 213 -30.28 13.04 -7.27
C ALA A 213 -30.17 14.09 -6.16
#